data_AF-A0A957BZL2-F1
#
_entry.id   AF-A0A957BZL2-F1
#
_cell.length_a   1.000
_cell.length_b   1.000
_cell.length_c   1.000
_cell.angle_alpha   90.00
_cell.angle_beta   90.00
_cell.angle_gamma   90.00
#
_symmetry.space_group_name_H-M   'P 1'
#
loop_
_entity.id
_entity.type
_entity.pdbx_description
1 polymer ?
#
loop_
_entity_poly.entity_id
_entity_poly.type
_entity_poly.pdbx_seq_one_letter_code
_entity_poly.pdbx_strand_id
1 'polypeptide(L)'
;IILTRYHGVFTSEDLRSYLEESLQMRDEAIAVLGEDGALIHTLTDARQLDRYTIGLADIQGMLKSLRQQRVGWSVFVHPGKMERFFSSIGHHWAGVRHREFATIEDAIVFLKEDTSLPDFTYVPDEVEKIPS
;
A
#
# COMPACT_ATOMS: atom_id res chain seq x y z
N ILE A 1 -1.92 8.62 2.61
CA ILE A 1 -2.26 7.23 2.22
C ILE A 1 -1.73 7.01 0.82
N ILE A 2 -1.03 5.91 0.57
CA ILE A 2 -0.61 5.50 -0.79
C ILE A 2 -1.67 4.57 -1.34
N LEU A 3 -2.32 4.95 -2.44
CA LEU A 3 -3.28 4.10 -3.15
C LEU A 3 -2.59 3.44 -4.34
N THR A 4 -2.65 2.12 -4.38
CA THR A 4 -2.14 1.32 -5.50
C THR A 4 -3.29 0.51 -6.08
N ARG A 5 -3.42 0.49 -7.41
CA ARG A 5 -4.42 -0.35 -8.08
C ARG A 5 -3.73 -1.29 -9.05
N TYR A 6 -4.07 -2.57 -8.96
CA TYR A 6 -3.57 -3.58 -9.88
C TYR A 6 -4.64 -3.98 -10.88
N HIS A 7 -4.19 -4.24 -12.11
CA HIS A 7 -5.02 -4.67 -13.22
C HIS A 7 -4.34 -5.85 -13.93
N GLY A 8 -5.11 -6.86 -14.33
CA GLY A 8 -4.62 -7.95 -15.18
C GLY A 8 -3.74 -8.97 -14.44
N VAL A 9 -2.52 -9.20 -14.91
CA VAL A 9 -1.59 -10.19 -14.33
C VAL A 9 -0.47 -9.47 -13.59
N PHE A 10 -0.29 -9.81 -12.31
CA PHE A 10 0.76 -9.22 -11.46
C PHE A 10 1.94 -10.19 -11.30
N THR A 11 3.09 -9.75 -11.78
CA THR A 11 4.33 -10.53 -11.87
C THR A 11 5.35 -10.14 -10.81
N SER A 12 6.46 -10.89 -10.71
CA SER A 12 7.56 -10.55 -9.81
C SER A 12 8.31 -9.28 -10.23
N GLU A 13 8.27 -8.92 -11.52
CA GLU A 13 8.79 -7.65 -12.01
C GLU A 13 7.90 -6.48 -11.54
N ASP A 14 6.59 -6.62 -11.66
CA ASP A 14 5.63 -5.62 -11.17
C ASP A 14 5.76 -5.41 -9.66
N LEU A 15 5.96 -6.51 -8.90
CA LEU A 15 6.23 -6.43 -7.47
C LEU A 15 7.50 -5.64 -7.16
N ARG A 16 8.58 -5.84 -7.93
CA ARG A 16 9.84 -5.12 -7.73
C ARG A 16 9.65 -3.63 -7.98
N SER A 17 9.07 -3.26 -9.12
CA SER A 17 8.81 -1.87 -9.48
C SER A 17 7.88 -1.20 -8.46
N TYR A 18 6.80 -1.88 -8.06
CA TYR A 18 5.90 -1.41 -7.01
C TYR A 18 6.62 -1.16 -5.69
N LEU A 19 7.50 -2.07 -5.27
CA LEU A 19 8.23 -1.90 -4.01
C LEU A 19 9.17 -0.71 -4.09
N GLU A 20 9.90 -0.55 -5.19
CA GLU A 20 10.80 0.59 -5.40
C GLU A 20 10.04 1.94 -5.35
N GLU A 21 8.95 2.06 -6.11
CA GLU A 21 8.09 3.25 -6.10
C GLU A 21 7.47 3.49 -4.72
N SER A 22 6.95 2.44 -4.08
CA SER A 22 6.35 2.57 -2.75
C SER A 22 7.37 2.96 -1.69
N LEU A 23 8.63 2.50 -1.79
CA LEU A 23 9.69 2.90 -0.87
C LEU A 23 10.00 4.39 -1.07
N GLN A 24 10.17 4.84 -2.32
CA GLN A 24 10.44 6.23 -2.65
C GLN A 24 9.32 7.16 -2.16
N MET A 25 8.05 6.86 -2.46
CA MET A 25 6.90 7.65 -2.01
C MET A 25 6.85 7.76 -0.48
N ARG A 26 7.29 6.73 0.23
CA ARG A 26 7.35 6.75 1.69
C ARG A 26 8.46 7.64 2.21
N ASP A 27 9.64 7.59 1.59
CA ASP A 27 10.77 8.45 1.96
C ASP A 27 10.42 9.92 1.73
N GLU A 28 9.76 10.25 0.61
CA GLU A 28 9.24 11.60 0.32
C GLU A 28 8.20 12.05 1.37
N ALA A 29 7.25 11.18 1.71
CA ALA A 29 6.25 11.48 2.73
C ALA A 29 6.86 11.66 4.12
N ILE A 30 7.88 10.87 4.49
CA ILE A 30 8.61 11.03 5.76
C ILE A 30 9.36 12.37 5.78
N ALA A 31 9.97 12.78 4.66
CA ALA A 31 10.65 14.08 4.58
C ALA A 31 9.69 15.26 4.81
N VAL A 32 8.44 15.15 4.38
CA VAL A 32 7.40 16.18 4.59
C VAL A 32 6.80 16.12 5.99
N LEU A 33 6.51 14.92 6.50
CA LEU A 33 5.81 14.73 7.78
C LEU A 33 6.74 14.81 9.00
N GLY A 34 8.04 14.66 8.80
CA GLY A 34 9.04 14.61 9.88
C GLY A 34 9.08 13.27 10.62
N GLU A 35 10.07 13.11 11.50
CA GLU A 35 10.33 11.85 12.24
C GLU A 35 9.18 11.46 13.19
N ASP A 36 8.43 12.45 13.69
CA ASP A 36 7.26 12.26 14.57
C ASP A 36 5.92 12.40 13.85
N GLY A 37 5.93 12.58 12.52
CA GLY A 37 4.72 12.75 11.71
C GLY A 37 3.79 11.53 11.68
N ALA A 38 2.68 11.60 10.95
CA ALA A 38 1.76 10.46 10.87
C ALA A 38 2.36 9.24 10.16
N LEU A 39 1.81 8.06 10.44
CA LEU A 39 2.21 6.82 9.79
C LEU A 39 1.71 6.76 8.35
N ILE A 40 2.45 6.09 7.48
CA ILE A 40 2.09 5.97 6.08
C ILE A 40 1.32 4.67 5.86
N HIS A 41 0.02 4.81 5.57
CA HIS A 41 -0.86 3.70 5.24
C HIS A 41 -0.86 3.44 3.74
N THR A 42 -0.95 2.17 3.36
CA THR A 42 -1.10 1.73 1.97
C THR A 42 -2.47 1.09 1.79
N LEU A 43 -3.16 1.45 0.71
CA LEU A 43 -4.40 0.83 0.27
C LEU A 43 -4.17 0.24 -1.13
N THR A 44 -4.33 -1.06 -1.25
CA THR A 44 -4.12 -1.79 -2.50
C THR A 44 -5.45 -2.33 -3.03
N ASP A 45 -5.91 -1.79 -4.15
CA ASP A 45 -7.09 -2.25 -4.88
C ASP A 45 -6.68 -3.30 -5.91
N ALA A 46 -6.95 -4.56 -5.60
CA ALA A 46 -6.68 -5.71 -6.47
C ALA A 46 -7.96 -6.29 -7.09
N ARG A 47 -9.08 -5.57 -7.09
CA ARG A 47 -10.37 -6.12 -7.58
C ARG A 47 -10.39 -6.43 -9.07
N GLN A 48 -9.51 -5.80 -9.85
CA GLN A 48 -9.36 -6.03 -11.29
C GLN A 48 -8.14 -6.88 -11.63
N LEU A 49 -7.64 -7.62 -10.64
CA LEU A 49 -6.50 -8.49 -10.84
C LEU A 49 -6.98 -9.91 -11.13
N ASP A 50 -6.52 -10.44 -12.26
CA ASP A 50 -6.90 -11.75 -12.77
C ASP A 50 -6.03 -12.86 -12.18
N ARG A 51 -4.72 -12.60 -12.01
CA ARG A 51 -3.75 -13.60 -11.55
C ARG A 51 -2.51 -12.99 -10.90
N TYR A 52 -1.99 -13.69 -9.89
CA TYR A 52 -0.65 -13.51 -9.35
C TYR A 52 0.31 -14.58 -9.88
N THR A 53 1.49 -14.19 -10.32
CA THR A 53 2.56 -15.11 -10.73
C THR A 53 3.82 -14.89 -9.90
N ILE A 54 3.65 -14.67 -8.59
CA ILE A 54 4.73 -14.38 -7.65
C ILE A 54 4.90 -15.58 -6.72
N GLY A 55 6.14 -16.08 -6.62
CA GLY A 55 6.51 -17.13 -5.70
C GLY A 55 7.07 -16.59 -4.37
N LEU A 56 7.15 -17.47 -3.38
CA LEU A 56 7.78 -17.16 -2.09
C LEU A 56 9.26 -16.72 -2.24
N ALA A 57 9.97 -17.32 -3.20
CA ALA A 57 11.37 -16.98 -3.48
C ALA A 57 11.55 -15.54 -3.98
N ASP A 58 10.62 -15.05 -4.81
CA ASP A 58 10.62 -13.66 -5.28
C ASP A 58 10.46 -12.68 -4.11
N ILE A 59 9.59 -13.03 -3.15
CA ILE A 59 9.32 -12.22 -1.96
C ILE A 59 10.55 -12.18 -1.04
N GLN A 60 11.20 -13.33 -0.78
CA GLN A 60 12.39 -13.44 0.09
C GLN A 60 13.54 -12.51 -0.28
N GLY A 61 13.81 -12.32 -1.58
CA GLY A 61 14.85 -11.41 -2.05
C GLY A 61 14.55 -9.94 -1.78
N MET A 62 13.27 -9.56 -1.75
CA MET A 62 12.82 -8.17 -1.69
C MET A 62 12.58 -7.65 -0.25
N LEU A 63 12.46 -8.55 0.72
CA LEU A 63 12.11 -8.22 2.11
C LEU A 63 13.20 -7.51 2.92
N LYS A 64 14.46 -7.62 2.51
CA LYS A 64 15.58 -6.97 3.21
C LYS A 64 15.46 -5.45 3.21
N SER A 65 14.81 -4.88 2.19
CA SER A 65 14.68 -3.43 1.99
C SER A 65 13.57 -2.78 2.82
N LEU A 66 12.61 -3.56 3.35
CA LEU A 66 11.40 -3.03 3.99
C LEU A 66 11.55 -2.73 5.49
N ARG A 67 12.68 -3.11 6.10
CA ARG A 67 12.85 -3.12 7.56
C ARG A 67 13.02 -1.75 8.22
N GLN A 68 13.02 -0.65 7.47
CA GLN A 68 13.40 0.68 7.96
C GLN A 68 12.36 1.79 7.77
N GLN A 69 11.12 1.48 7.38
CA GLN A 69 10.13 2.52 7.06
C GLN A 69 9.01 2.68 8.08
N ARG A 70 8.49 3.92 8.20
CA ARG A 70 7.36 4.30 9.07
C ARG A 70 6.02 3.86 8.48
N VAL A 71 5.74 2.56 8.57
CA VAL A 71 4.56 1.94 7.96
C VAL A 71 3.38 1.87 8.93
N GLY A 72 2.21 2.33 8.47
CA GLY A 72 0.93 2.19 9.14
C GLY A 72 0.23 0.87 8.80
N TRP A 73 -1.05 0.97 8.41
CA TRP A 73 -1.80 -0.17 7.89
C TRP A 73 -1.52 -0.41 6.41
N SER A 74 -1.34 -1.69 6.04
CA SER A 74 -1.36 -2.17 4.67
C SER A 74 -2.71 -2.85 4.43
N VAL A 75 -3.59 -2.18 3.70
CA VAL A 75 -4.96 -2.60 3.47
C VAL A 75 -5.11 -3.12 2.05
N PHE A 76 -5.70 -4.30 1.88
CA PHE A 76 -5.90 -4.92 0.58
C PHE A 76 -7.38 -5.12 0.30
N VAL A 77 -7.81 -4.77 -0.92
CA VAL A 77 -9.17 -4.91 -1.39
C VAL A 77 -9.20 -5.91 -2.54
N HIS A 78 -9.89 -7.03 -2.33
CA HIS A 78 -9.98 -8.09 -3.33
C HIS A 78 -11.29 -8.89 -3.16
N PRO A 79 -11.97 -9.29 -4.25
CA PRO A 79 -13.29 -9.94 -4.18
C PRO A 79 -13.22 -11.44 -3.75
N GLY A 80 -12.03 -12.04 -3.71
CA GLY A 80 -11.81 -13.44 -3.38
C GLY A 80 -10.74 -13.70 -2.30
N LYS A 81 -10.57 -14.95 -1.89
CA LYS A 81 -9.61 -15.35 -0.84
C LYS A 81 -8.17 -15.35 -1.37
N MET A 82 -7.41 -14.32 -1.02
CA MET A 82 -5.99 -14.18 -1.33
C MET A 82 -5.07 -14.70 -0.21
N GLU A 83 -5.62 -15.57 0.64
CA GLU A 83 -5.00 -16.08 1.88
C GLU A 83 -3.56 -16.58 1.68
N ARG A 84 -3.21 -17.18 0.54
CA ARG A 84 -1.85 -17.71 0.30
C ARG A 84 -0.78 -16.65 0.02
N PHE A 85 -1.13 -15.57 -0.68
CA PHE A 85 -0.19 -14.46 -0.95
C PHE A 85 0.02 -13.62 0.33
N PHE A 86 -1.04 -13.36 1.08
CA PHE A 86 -0.92 -12.63 2.34
C PHE A 86 -0.32 -13.46 3.45
N SER A 87 -0.58 -14.77 3.52
CA SER A 87 0.11 -15.67 4.44
C SER A 87 1.61 -15.77 4.15
N SER A 88 2.03 -15.65 2.88
CA SER A 88 3.45 -15.70 2.49
C SER A 88 4.17 -14.37 2.72
N ILE A 89 3.47 -13.24 2.56
CA ILE A 89 4.04 -11.90 2.79
C ILE A 89 3.99 -11.50 4.27
N GLY A 90 2.89 -11.80 4.96
CA GLY A 90 2.61 -11.36 6.33
C GLY A 90 3.58 -11.89 7.38
N HIS A 91 4.10 -13.10 7.22
CA HIS A 91 5.17 -13.63 8.10
C HIS A 91 6.49 -12.89 7.93
N HIS A 92 6.75 -12.38 6.73
CA HIS A 92 8.02 -11.75 6.41
C HIS A 92 8.01 -10.22 6.59
N TRP A 93 6.84 -9.59 6.50
CA TRP A 93 6.61 -8.19 6.87
C TRP A 93 6.37 -8.05 8.38
N ALA A 94 7.16 -8.77 9.19
CA ALA A 94 7.04 -8.76 10.64
C ALA A 94 7.12 -7.31 11.17
N GLY A 95 5.98 -6.78 11.63
CA GLY A 95 5.83 -5.40 12.09
C GLY A 95 4.82 -4.55 11.30
N VAL A 96 4.38 -4.97 10.11
CA VAL A 96 3.37 -4.24 9.34
C VAL A 96 1.97 -4.73 9.70
N ARG A 97 1.11 -3.80 10.13
CA ARG A 97 -0.30 -4.06 10.38
C ARG A 97 -1.00 -4.29 9.03
N HIS A 98 -1.69 -5.40 8.85
CA HIS A 98 -2.36 -5.72 7.57
C HIS A 98 -3.83 -6.05 7.78
N ARG A 99 -4.67 -5.72 6.80
CA ARG A 99 -6.09 -6.08 6.80
C ARG A 99 -6.64 -6.22 5.39
N GLU A 100 -7.57 -7.16 5.22
CA GLU A 100 -8.23 -7.44 3.94
C GLU A 100 -9.70 -7.03 3.99
N PHE A 101 -10.21 -6.54 2.85
CA PHE A 101 -11.61 -6.18 2.67
C PHE A 101 -12.11 -6.66 1.31
N ALA A 102 -13.41 -6.94 1.23
CA ALA A 102 -14.07 -7.27 -0.03
C ALA A 102 -14.37 -6.02 -0.88
N THR A 103 -14.51 -4.85 -0.24
CA THR A 103 -14.90 -3.59 -0.87
C THR A 103 -13.93 -2.46 -0.50
N ILE A 104 -13.86 -1.42 -1.35
CA ILE A 104 -13.05 -0.23 -1.06
C ILE A 104 -13.69 0.57 0.07
N GLU A 105 -15.02 0.60 0.09
CA GLU A 105 -15.83 1.35 1.03
C GLU A 105 -15.51 0.91 2.46
N ASP A 106 -15.50 -0.40 2.72
CA ASP A 106 -15.15 -0.96 4.03
C ASP A 106 -13.70 -0.66 4.41
N ALA A 107 -12.78 -0.74 3.45
CA ALA A 107 -11.37 -0.42 3.66
C ALA A 107 -11.16 1.06 4.02
N ILE A 108 -11.89 1.97 3.39
CA ILE A 108 -11.83 3.41 3.68
C ILE A 108 -12.43 3.71 5.04
N VAL A 109 -13.58 3.12 5.39
CA VAL A 109 -14.19 3.29 6.73
C VAL A 109 -13.20 2.84 7.80
N PHE A 110 -12.61 1.66 7.64
CA PHE A 110 -11.60 1.15 8.57
C PHE A 110 -10.40 2.08 8.71
N LEU A 111 -9.86 2.59 7.60
CA LEU A 111 -8.73 3.51 7.66
C LEU A 111 -9.10 4.79 8.39
N LYS A 112 -10.28 5.37 8.15
CA LYS A 112 -10.75 6.60 8.79
C LYS A 112 -10.91 6.50 10.31
N GLU A 113 -11.17 5.30 10.82
CA GLU A 113 -11.27 5.05 12.27
C GLU A 113 -9.90 4.97 12.95
N ASP A 114 -8.80 4.84 12.18
CA ASP A 114 -7.45 4.75 12.71
C ASP A 114 -6.91 6.14 13.08
N THR A 115 -6.72 6.36 14.38
CA THR A 115 -6.26 7.64 14.95
C THR A 115 -4.81 7.99 14.59
N SER A 116 -4.10 7.13 13.85
CA SER A 116 -2.75 7.46 13.35
C SER A 116 -2.75 8.13 11.97
N LEU A 117 -3.94 8.32 11.38
CA LEU A 117 -4.11 9.20 10.22
C LEU A 117 -4.10 10.69 10.64
N PRO A 118 -3.45 11.56 9.85
CA PRO A 118 -3.66 13.01 9.95
C PRO A 118 -5.13 13.36 9.74
N ASP A 119 -5.60 14.40 10.43
CA ASP A 119 -6.90 15.01 10.14
C ASP A 119 -6.82 15.72 8.78
N PHE A 120 -7.24 15.02 7.72
CA PHE A 120 -7.21 15.55 6.37
C PHE A 120 -8.52 16.29 6.07
N THR A 121 -8.55 17.61 6.29
CA THR A 121 -9.39 18.47 5.44
C THR A 121 -8.81 18.43 4.03
N TYR A 122 -9.46 17.69 3.13
CA TYR A 122 -9.17 17.73 1.70
C TYR A 122 -9.33 19.17 1.21
N VAL A 123 -8.22 19.81 0.85
CA VAL A 123 -8.22 21.04 0.05
C VAL A 123 -7.90 20.58 -1.37
N PRO A 124 -8.86 20.59 -2.30
CA PRO A 124 -8.56 20.30 -3.70
C PRO A 124 -7.54 21.31 -4.20
N ASP A 125 -6.45 20.83 -4.80
CA ASP A 125 -5.50 21.68 -5.50
C ASP A 125 -6.27 22.50 -6.55
N GLU A 126 -6.09 23.83 -6.53
CA GLU A 126 -6.57 24.67 -7.62
C GLU A 126 -5.91 24.17 -8.90
N VAL A 127 -6.72 23.60 -9.79
CA VAL A 127 -6.29 23.15 -11.12
C VAL A 127 -5.67 24.36 -11.81
N GLU A 128 -4.34 24.38 -11.89
CA GLU A 128 -3.59 25.37 -12.65
C GLU A 128 -4.05 25.26 -14.10
N LYS A 129 -4.85 26.24 -14.53
CA LYS A 129 -5.35 26.31 -15.91
C LYS A 129 -4.14 26.50 -16.81
N ILE A 130 -3.79 25.45 -17.57
CA ILE A 130 -2.83 25.57 -18.67
C ILE A 130 -3.42 26.58 -19.68
N PRO A 131 -2.75 27.72 -19.95
CA PRO A 131 -3.24 28.67 -20.93
C PRO A 131 -3.16 28.05 -22.33
N SER A 132 -4.29 28.14 -23.02
CA SER A 132 -4.52 27.74 -24.42
C SER A 132 -3.72 28.56 -25.42
#